data_AF-A0A0K8Q4A6-F1
#
_entry.id   AF-A0A0K8Q4A6-F1
#
_cell.length_a   1.000
_cell.length_b   1.000
_cell.length_c   1.000
_cell.angle_alpha   90.00
_cell.angle_beta   90.00
_cell.angle_gamma   90.00
#
_symmetry.space_group_name_H-M   'P 1'
#
loop_
_entity.id
_entity.type
_entity.pdbx_description
1 polymer ?
#
loop_
_entity_poly.entity_id
_entity_poly.type
_entity_poly.pdbx_seq_one_letter_code
_entity_poly.pdbx_strand_id
1 'polypeptide(L)' 'MRNAQKPSGMPVHRYIPFQDQINVELPDRTWPDKVITKAPRWCAVDLRDGNQALIDP' A
#
# COMPACT_ATOMS: atom_id res chain seq x y z
N MET A 1 -8.61 -9.76 29.87
CA MET A 1 -9.58 -9.93 28.77
C MET A 1 -9.23 -11.21 28.00
N ARG A 2 -10.21 -12.06 27.68
CA ARG A 2 -9.98 -13.29 26.90
C ARG A 2 -10.40 -13.04 25.46
N ASN A 3 -9.54 -13.40 24.50
CA ASN A 3 -9.89 -13.33 23.09
C ASN A 3 -10.85 -14.48 22.74
N ALA A 4 -12.00 -14.15 22.14
CA ALA A 4 -13.05 -15.09 21.74
C ALA A 4 -13.24 -15.19 20.20
N GLN A 5 -12.26 -14.74 19.42
CA GLN A 5 -12.29 -14.78 17.96
C GLN A 5 -12.33 -16.22 17.42
N LYS A 6 -13.01 -16.40 16.28
CA LYS A 6 -13.04 -17.64 15.49
C LYS A 6 -12.55 -17.36 14.06
N PRO A 7 -11.91 -18.32 13.37
CA PRO A 7 -11.52 -18.16 11.98
C PRO A 7 -12.71 -17.93 11.04
N SER A 8 -12.51 -17.17 9.96
CA SER A 8 -13.52 -16.96 8.91
C SER A 8 -13.44 -18.04 7.82
N GLY A 9 -14.45 -18.10 6.95
CA GLY A 9 -14.46 -18.95 5.75
C GLY A 9 -13.75 -18.34 4.53
N MET A 10 -12.97 -17.26 4.71
CA MET A 10 -12.29 -16.60 3.59
C MET A 10 -11.19 -17.49 3.02
N PRO A 11 -11.03 -17.55 1.68
CA PRO A 11 -9.99 -18.37 1.03
C PRO A 11 -8.62 -17.69 1.10
N VAL A 12 -8.06 -17.55 2.30
CA VAL A 12 -6.83 -16.77 2.55
C VAL A 12 -5.60 -17.31 1.81
N HIS A 13 -5.58 -18.60 1.47
CA HIS A 13 -4.49 -19.23 0.71
C HIS A 13 -4.35 -18.70 -0.74
N ARG A 14 -5.33 -17.94 -1.24
CA ARG A 14 -5.23 -17.22 -2.52
C ARG A 14 -4.36 -15.97 -2.44
N TYR A 15 -3.96 -15.56 -1.25
CA TYR A 15 -3.16 -14.37 -1.00
C TYR A 15 -1.83 -14.79 -0.39
N ILE A 16 -0.75 -14.28 -0.94
CA ILE A 16 0.62 -14.59 -0.50
C ILE A 16 1.15 -13.37 0.26
N PRO A 17 1.75 -13.56 1.45
CA PRO A 17 2.41 -12.47 2.18
C PRO A 17 3.44 -11.73 1.31
N PHE A 18 3.54 -10.40 1.47
CA PHE A 18 4.41 -9.58 0.61
C PHE A 18 5.88 -9.99 0.71
N GLN A 19 6.35 -10.37 1.91
CA GLN A 19 7.74 -10.79 2.13
C GLN A 19 8.11 -12.10 1.42
N ASP A 20 7.13 -12.93 1.08
CA ASP A 20 7.36 -14.17 0.32
C ASP A 20 7.48 -13.88 -1.19
N GLN A 21 7.06 -12.68 -1.61
CA GLN A 21 7.17 -12.20 -2.99
C GLN A 21 8.38 -11.29 -3.21
N ILE A 22 8.67 -10.39 -2.25
CA ILE A 22 9.71 -9.37 -2.34
C ILE A 22 10.39 -9.21 -0.98
N ASN A 23 11.73 -9.31 -0.95
CA ASN A 23 12.50 -8.96 0.24
C ASN A 23 12.78 -7.44 0.28
N VAL A 24 12.57 -6.81 1.44
CA VAL A 24 12.84 -5.37 1.64
C VAL A 24 14.15 -5.21 2.40
N GLU A 25 15.21 -4.89 1.68
CA GLU A 25 16.53 -4.63 2.25
C GLU A 25 16.80 -3.13 2.33
N LEU A 26 16.50 -2.55 3.50
CA LEU A 26 16.77 -1.14 3.80
C LEU A 26 17.13 -0.98 5.29
N PRO A 27 18.34 -1.42 5.70
CA PRO A 27 18.74 -1.49 7.11
C PRO A 27 18.80 -0.11 7.78
N ASP A 28 19.34 0.89 7.09
CA ASP A 28 19.52 2.25 7.64
C ASP A 28 18.45 3.23 7.14
N ARG A 29 17.18 2.80 7.17
CA ARG A 29 16.06 3.64 6.71
C ARG A 29 15.93 4.88 7.61
N THR A 30 15.83 6.06 7.01
CA THR A 30 15.75 7.34 7.75
C THR A 30 14.39 8.02 7.69
N TRP A 31 13.45 7.48 6.90
CA TRP A 31 12.10 8.06 6.79
C TRP A 31 11.29 8.06 8.10
N PRO A 32 11.48 7.15 9.08
CA PRO A 32 10.75 7.21 10.35
C PRO A 32 11.04 8.46 11.18
N ASP A 33 12.25 9.02 11.08
CA ASP A 33 12.69 10.17 11.89
C ASP A 33 12.49 11.52 11.19
N LYS A 34 12.03 11.52 9.93
CA LYS A 34 11.93 12.73 9.12
C LYS A 34 10.51 13.26 9.06
N VAL A 35 10.35 14.56 9.33
CA VAL A 35 9.10 15.30 9.13
C VAL A 35 9.17 16.05 7.80
N ILE A 36 8.09 16.02 7.02
CA ILE A 36 7.98 16.78 5.77
C ILE A 36 7.93 18.29 6.09
N THR A 37 8.83 19.08 5.49
CA THR A 37 8.93 20.54 5.71
C THR A 37 8.65 21.38 4.47
N LYS A 38 8.46 20.75 3.32
CA LYS A 38 8.21 21.42 2.03
C LYS A 38 7.30 20.59 1.16
N ALA A 39 6.52 21.25 0.31
CA ALA A 39 5.72 20.57 -0.70
C ALA A 39 6.62 19.89 -1.76
N PRO A 40 6.23 18.71 -2.27
CA PRO A 40 6.90 18.11 -3.42
C PRO A 40 6.52 18.84 -4.72
N ARG A 41 7.19 18.48 -5.81
CA ARG A 41 6.70 18.81 -7.16
C ARG A 41 5.51 17.90 -7.48
N TRP A 42 4.41 18.50 -7.90
CA TRP A 42 3.21 17.77 -8.31
C TRP A 42 3.27 17.38 -9.79
N CYS A 43 2.72 16.21 -10.10
CA CYS A 43 2.46 15.74 -11.46
C CYS A 43 0.99 15.30 -11.51
N ALA A 44 0.16 16.08 -12.21
CA ALA A 44 -1.24 15.75 -12.43
C ALA A 44 -1.34 14.69 -13.53
N VAL A 45 -2.03 13.58 -13.26
CA VAL A 45 -2.25 12.47 -14.21
C VAL A 45 -3.73 12.30 -14.57
N ASP A 46 -4.55 13.27 -14.18
CA ASP A 46 -6.00 13.27 -14.23
C ASP A 46 -6.52 13.00 -15.65
N LEU A 47 -5.95 13.69 -16.66
CA LEU A 47 -6.39 13.57 -18.06
C LEU A 47 -5.96 12.26 -18.74
N ARG A 48 -5.15 11.42 -18.09
CA ARG A 48 -4.71 10.14 -18.66
C ARG A 48 -5.08 8.99 -17.75
N ASP A 49 -4.46 8.90 -16.57
CA ASP A 49 -4.68 7.79 -15.64
C ASP A 49 -6.06 7.88 -14.98
N GLY A 50 -6.46 9.10 -14.60
CA GLY A 50 -7.80 9.36 -14.10
C GLY A 50 -8.87 9.10 -15.16
N ASN A 51 -8.70 9.67 -16.35
CA ASN A 51 -9.64 9.50 -17.46
C ASN A 51 -9.79 8.03 -17.88
N GLN A 52 -8.70 7.25 -17.84
CA GLN A 52 -8.73 5.83 -18.17
C GLN A 52 -9.60 5.00 -17.22
N ALA A 53 -9.80 5.45 -15.99
CA ALA A 53 -10.62 4.78 -14.99
C ALA A 53 -12.11 5.19 -15.04
N LEU A 54 -12.49 6.15 -15.90
CA LEU A 54 -13.87 6.58 -16.03
C LEU A 54 -14.70 5.50 -16.75
N ILE A 55 -15.93 5.30 -16.28
CA ILE A 55 -16.92 4.42 -16.90
C ILE A 55 -17.37 4.99 -18.25
N ASP A 56 -17.62 6.31 -18.26
CA ASP A 56 -17.96 7.09 -19.44
C ASP A 56 -16.81 8.07 -19.72
N PRO A 57 -15.88 7.70 -20.60
CA PRO A 57 -14.67 8.48 -20.90
C PRO A 57 -14.88 9.66 -21.85
#